data_AF-A0AAN7HC38-F1
#
_entry.id   AF-A0AAN7HC38-F1
#
_cell.length_a   1.000
_cell.length_b   1.000
_cell.length_c   1.000
_cell.angle_alpha   90.00
_cell.angle_beta   90.00
_cell.angle_gamma   90.00
#
_symmetry.space_group_name_H-M   'P 1'
#
loop_
_entity.id
_entity.type
_entity.pdbx_description
1 polymer ?
#
loop_
_entity_poly.entity_id
_entity_poly.type
_entity_poly.pdbx_seq_one_letter_code
_entity_poly.pdbx_strand_id
1 'polypeptide(L)' 'MRSTLFLLALAGTLLPIASAHTRIFAAWVNSEDQGDGQGVYIRSPPNTDPVKDLTSPDIVCNVAGTKAVPSSVPLQQATT' A
#
# COMPACT_ATOMS: atom_id res chain seq x y z
N MET A 1 -5.97 -1.80 47.43
CA MET A 1 -6.63 -2.52 46.30
C MET A 1 -7.39 -1.61 45.32
N ARG A 2 -7.76 -0.35 45.66
CA ARG A 2 -8.44 0.56 44.72
C ARG A 2 -7.52 1.31 43.73
N SER A 3 -6.24 1.53 44.07
CA SER A 3 -5.31 2.32 43.24
C SER A 3 -4.74 1.55 42.03
N THR A 4 -4.55 0.24 42.17
CA THR A 4 -4.01 -0.64 41.11
C THR A 4 -4.97 -0.85 39.93
N LEU A 5 -6.29 -0.72 40.16
CA LEU A 5 -7.31 -0.82 39.11
C LEU A 5 -7.31 0.41 38.17
N PHE A 6 -6.95 1.59 38.69
CA PHE A 6 -6.86 2.82 37.87
C PHE A 6 -5.67 2.82 36.92
N LEU A 7 -4.54 2.24 37.32
CA LEU A 7 -3.34 2.12 36.47
C LEU A 7 -3.52 1.10 35.33
N LEU A 8 -4.26 0.01 35.54
CA LEU A 8 -4.57 -0.93 34.45
C LEU A 8 -5.54 -0.35 33.41
N ALA A 9 -6.49 0.49 33.83
CA ALA A 9 -7.46 1.12 32.91
C ALA A 9 -6.81 2.12 31.94
N LEU A 10 -5.72 2.79 32.35
CA LEU A 10 -5.00 3.75 31.51
C LEU A 10 -4.03 3.07 30.53
N ALA A 11 -3.55 1.86 30.83
CA ALA A 11 -2.66 1.11 29.96
C ALA A 11 -3.38 0.50 28.73
N GLY A 12 -4.70 0.27 28.81
CA GLY A 12 -5.49 -0.34 27.74
C GLY A 12 -5.85 0.59 26.57
N THR A 13 -5.76 1.91 26.75
CA THR A 13 -6.14 2.89 25.71
C THR A 13 -5.03 3.20 24.72
N LEU A 14 -3.82 2.66 24.94
CA LEU A 14 -2.66 2.87 24.09
C LEU A 14 -2.41 1.73 23.10
N LEU A 15 -3.33 0.76 22.95
CA LEU A 15 -3.24 -0.24 21.90
C LEU A 15 -3.23 0.50 20.55
N PRO A 16 -2.09 0.55 19.83
CA PRO A 16 -2.09 1.14 18.51
C PRO A 16 -2.87 0.18 17.63
N ILE A 17 -4.06 0.60 17.20
CA ILE A 17 -4.69 0.05 16.00
C ILE A 17 -3.75 0.36 14.84
N ALA A 18 -2.79 -0.54 14.59
CA ALA A 18 -1.82 -0.42 13.52
C ALA A 18 -2.55 -0.47 12.18
N SER A 19 -2.93 0.70 11.69
CA SER A 19 -3.53 0.91 10.38
C SER A 19 -2.41 0.96 9.34
N ALA A 20 -1.97 -0.21 8.86
CA ALA A 20 -0.88 -0.34 7.90
C ALA A 20 -1.39 -0.30 6.44
N HIS A 21 -2.06 0.79 6.06
CA HIS A 21 -2.49 1.01 4.68
C HIS A 21 -1.30 1.43 3.82
N THR A 22 -1.08 0.74 2.70
CA THR A 22 0.10 0.94 1.86
C THR A 22 -0.24 0.95 0.37
N ARG A 23 0.61 1.60 -0.42
CA ARG A 23 0.60 1.55 -1.89
C ARG A 23 2.03 1.65 -2.41
N ILE A 24 2.23 1.28 -3.68
CA ILE A 24 3.55 1.28 -4.32
C ILE A 24 3.95 2.72 -4.69
N PHE A 25 5.21 3.08 -4.41
CA PHE A 25 5.82 4.36 -4.81
C PHE A 25 6.64 4.22 -6.11
N ALA A 26 7.58 3.28 -6.12
CA ALA A 26 8.50 3.06 -7.24
C ALA A 26 8.83 1.57 -7.41
N ALA A 27 9.37 1.23 -8.58
CA ALA A 27 10.02 -0.04 -8.85
C ALA A 27 11.53 0.15 -8.93
N TRP A 28 12.27 -0.93 -8.66
CA TRP A 28 13.71 -0.98 -8.80
C TRP A 28 14.04 -2.08 -9.81
N VAL A 29 15.04 -1.87 -10.66
CA VAL A 29 15.51 -2.86 -11.64
C VAL A 29 17.01 -3.01 -11.47
N ASN A 30 17.47 -4.19 -11.10
CA ASN A 30 18.88 -4.48 -10.80
C ASN A 30 19.48 -3.49 -9.79
N SER A 31 18.72 -3.18 -8.73
CA SER A 31 19.10 -2.18 -7.71
C SER A 31 19.16 -0.73 -8.19
N GLU A 32 18.69 -0.42 -9.40
CA GLU A 32 18.51 0.95 -9.87
C GLU A 32 17.07 1.42 -9.66
N ASP A 33 16.90 2.53 -8.94
CA ASP A 33 15.60 3.18 -8.73
C ASP A 33 15.05 3.72 -10.05
N GLN A 34 13.83 3.32 -10.41
CA GLN A 34 13.15 3.79 -11.61
C GLN A 34 12.43 5.14 -11.40
N GLY A 35 12.56 5.72 -10.21
CA GLY A 35 11.91 6.97 -9.81
C GLY A 35 10.43 6.81 -9.47
N ASP A 36 9.78 7.89 -9.06
CA ASP A 36 8.35 7.88 -8.70
C ASP A 36 7.48 7.37 -9.87
N GLY A 37 6.84 6.23 -9.64
CA GLY A 37 6.03 5.54 -10.65
C GLY A 37 4.56 5.86 -10.59
N GLN A 38 4.09 6.60 -9.57
CA GLN A 38 2.67 6.77 -9.31
C GLN A 38 1.99 7.54 -10.44
N GLY A 39 1.11 6.88 -11.19
CA GLY A 39 0.44 7.45 -12.36
C GLY A 39 1.34 7.59 -13.59
N VAL A 40 2.57 7.10 -13.54
CA VAL A 40 3.56 7.14 -14.62
C VAL A 40 3.71 5.76 -15.27
N TYR A 41 4.17 4.78 -14.49
CA TYR A 41 4.25 3.36 -14.87
C TYR A 41 3.50 2.44 -13.89
N ILE A 42 3.04 2.97 -12.75
CA ILE A 42 2.18 2.29 -11.77
C ILE A 42 0.76 2.83 -11.91
N ARG A 43 -0.22 1.93 -12.06
CA ARG A 43 -1.65 2.25 -12.06
C ARG A 43 -2.14 2.54 -10.63
N SER A 44 -1.69 3.65 -10.05
CA SER A 44 -1.91 3.96 -8.64
C SER A 44 -3.37 4.34 -8.34
N PRO A 45 -3.99 3.76 -7.29
CA PRO A 45 -5.25 4.23 -6.77
C PRO A 45 -5.10 5.62 -6.10
N PRO A 46 -6.19 6.39 -5.93
CA PRO A 46 -6.13 7.74 -5.36
C PRO A 46 -5.69 7.77 -3.90
N ASN A 47 -5.89 6.68 -3.16
CA ASN A 47 -5.55 6.54 -1.74
C ASN A 47 -4.97 5.14 -1.44
N THR A 48 -4.87 4.78 -0.16
CA THR A 48 -4.31 3.51 0.32
C THR A 48 -5.38 2.54 0.85
N ASP A 49 -6.66 2.78 0.55
CA ASP A 49 -7.77 1.96 1.05
C ASP A 49 -7.70 0.52 0.50
N PRO A 50 -8.08 -0.49 1.30
CA PRO A 50 -7.99 -1.88 0.89
C PRO A 50 -9.20 -2.28 0.02
N VAL A 51 -8.94 -3.03 -1.04
CA VAL A 51 -9.98 -3.77 -1.76
C VAL A 51 -10.34 -5.01 -0.93
N LYS A 52 -11.62 -5.14 -0.53
CA LYS A 52 -12.08 -6.23 0.36
C LYS A 52 -13.05 -7.20 -0.30
N ASP A 53 -13.75 -6.77 -1.35
CA ASP A 53 -14.71 -7.60 -2.08
C ASP A 53 -13.98 -8.49 -3.08
N LEU A 54 -14.02 -9.81 -2.84
CA LEU A 54 -13.36 -10.80 -3.69
C LEU A 54 -14.02 -10.94 -5.07
N THR A 55 -15.25 -10.44 -5.23
CA THR A 55 -15.97 -10.44 -6.51
C THR A 55 -15.76 -9.15 -7.30
N SER A 56 -15.12 -8.13 -6.70
CA SER A 56 -14.86 -6.86 -7.37
C SER A 56 -13.79 -7.02 -8.47
N PRO A 57 -13.98 -6.39 -9.65
CA PRO A 57 -12.92 -6.30 -10.66
C PRO A 57 -11.67 -5.55 -10.15
N ASP A 58 -11.80 -4.75 -9.08
CA ASP A 58 -10.67 -4.01 -8.48
C ASP A 58 -9.63 -4.94 -7.86
N ILE A 59 -9.93 -6.22 -7.64
CA ILE A 59 -8.94 -7.18 -7.13
C ILE A 59 -7.76 -7.39 -8.08
N VAL A 60 -7.94 -7.08 -9.38
CA VAL A 60 -6.91 -7.30 -10.40
C VAL A 60 -5.82 -6.22 -10.34
N CYS A 61 -6.21 -4.94 -10.33
CA CYS A 61 -5.27 -3.80 -10.41
C CYS A 61 -5.76 -2.56 -9.63
N ASN A 62 -6.60 -2.75 -8.61
CA ASN A 62 -7.23 -1.68 -7.81
C ASN A 62 -8.18 -0.77 -8.64
N VAL A 63 -8.79 0.24 -8.01
CA VAL A 63 -9.84 1.10 -8.58
C VAL A 63 -9.40 1.92 -9.81
N ALA A 64 -8.08 2.11 -9.98
CA ALA A 64 -7.49 2.77 -11.15
C ALA A 64 -6.95 1.77 -12.18
N GLY A 65 -7.18 0.47 -11.98
CA GLY A 65 -6.54 -0.61 -12.71
C GLY A 65 -6.83 -0.64 -14.20
N THR A 66 -7.93 -0.05 -14.65
CA THR A 66 -8.31 0.05 -16.07
C THR A 66 -7.80 1.32 -16.75
N LYS A 67 -7.23 2.27 -15.99
CA LYS A 67 -6.66 3.51 -16.53
C LYS A 67 -5.22 3.25 -16.95
N ALA A 68 -4.96 3.38 -18.25
CA ALA A 68 -3.60 3.32 -18.77
C ALA A 68 -2.76 4.48 -18.20
N VAL A 69 -1.48 4.22 -17.98
CA VAL A 69 -0.48 5.18 -17.55
C VAL A 69 0.51 5.40 -18.70
N PRO A 70 1.20 6.55 -18.78
CA PRO A 70 1.91 6.97 -19.99
C PRO A 70 3.18 6.16 -20.31
N SER A 71 3.69 5.34 -19.39
CA SER A 71 4.95 4.60 -19.62
C SER A 71 4.95 3.18 -19.04
N SER A 72 6.06 2.47 -19.29
CA SER A 72 6.34 1.13 -18.78
C SER A 72 7.81 1.05 -18.39
N VAL A 73 8.13 0.26 -17.37
CA VAL A 73 9.52 0.07 -16.92
C VAL A 73 10.24 -0.86 -17.91
N PRO A 74 11.39 -0.44 -18.48
CA PRO A 74 12.17 -1.30 -19.36
C PRO A 74 12.87 -2.39 -18.55
N LEU A 75 12.74 -3.65 -18.99
CA LEU A 75 13.39 -4.79 -18.36
C LEU A 75 14.36 -5.45 -19.34
N GLN A 76 15.50 -5.93 -18.82
CA GLN A 76 16.35 -6.88 -19.51
C GLN A 76 15.90 -8.31 -19.15
N GLN A 77 16.33 -9.32 -19.89
CA GLN A 77 15.91 -10.69 -19.60
C GLN A 77 16.53 -11.15 -18.27
N ALA A 78 15.70 -11.62 -17.33
CA ALA A 78 16.06 -11.99 -15.95
C ALA A 78 16.71 -10.85 -15.13
N THR A 79 15.91 -9.84 -14.77
CA THR A 79 16.29 -8.77 -13.83
C THR A 79 15.62 -8.95 -12.46
N THR A 80 16.28 -8.50 -11.39
CA THR A 80 15.70 -8.39 -10.04
C THR A 80 15.01 -7.06 -9.84
#